data_AF-A0A1T5D342-F1
#
_entry.id   AF-A0A1T5D342-F1
#
_cell.length_a   1.000
_cell.length_b   1.000
_cell.length_c   1.000
_cell.angle_alpha   90.00
_cell.angle_beta   90.00
_cell.angle_gamma   90.00
#
_symmetry.space_group_name_H-M   'P 1'
#
loop_
_entity.id
_entity.type
_entity.pdbx_description
1 polymer ?
#
loop_
_entity_poly.entity_id
_entity_poly.type
_entity_poly.pdbx_seq_one_letter_code
_entity_poly.pdbx_strand_id
1 'polypeptide(L)'
;MARIDKRKIIIWGAGYFGGKQLVALGRDNVECFIDSNKCKVGTFYCGKRIVHPEEINDWENYFVYIPKNYYEETSRFLSGKGLLETRDYAPFWNRFDITRAVFEENYEKAVKELEVKSESMKNRTLYWGWDFIQKTNYKPFFKKMYGDSFWEKMGVVSEGFWNLPGEEETENEVPTISAPYIFERDFYIVDPPILDENAQKVIYDNSFFRAAAIKIQELGDNKISFGEASYTVYMMIRYIEKVIQELEPEVIIMLSSRSAKGDVVRGLIHDKKIPLLFSHAGFLYGTFIFDEDGDSSEGVTNIDSDAFMKLPITEKNLYDAREVISTIRENGLSRKIQPVNEIDSFLRNKLKRDRPTVLFAAQIDSEFKPYTDFIKNTYSPIFESSIDAGKRISQICYQNDWNFIYKPHPFSINNEVEKDLAPNSIYLAQGNINTLIDVADVVVTIQSSTDYVALIRNKPVVLLGYDQMKRKGITYEVDKYEDIENGMINAIKYGFTDKQKANFERFIAICLKYYLYNSQDGKCKFGKEPPKTPEGFFELKKRFKDNNSNL
;
A
#
# COMPACT_ATOMS: atom_id res chain seq x y z
N MET A 1 35.38 -9.02 -17.92
CA MET A 1 35.80 -7.81 -17.19
C MET A 1 35.01 -6.63 -17.74
N ALA A 2 33.98 -6.17 -17.01
CA ALA A 2 33.21 -4.99 -17.40
C ALA A 2 34.11 -3.74 -17.26
N ARG A 3 34.14 -2.88 -18.28
CA ARG A 3 34.77 -1.56 -18.18
C ARG A 3 34.08 -0.81 -17.04
N ILE A 4 34.84 -0.42 -16.02
CA ILE A 4 34.37 0.58 -15.05
C ILE A 4 34.17 1.86 -15.84
N ASP A 5 32.92 2.20 -16.10
CA ASP A 5 32.54 3.45 -16.71
C ASP A 5 32.89 4.59 -15.74
N LYS A 6 33.77 5.51 -16.14
CA LYS A 6 34.23 6.63 -15.31
C LYS A 6 33.30 7.84 -15.38
N ARG A 7 32.22 7.76 -16.14
CA ARG A 7 31.25 8.85 -16.28
C ARG A 7 30.48 9.09 -14.99
N LYS A 8 30.03 10.32 -14.83
CA LYS A 8 29.14 10.70 -13.72
C LYS A 8 27.77 10.06 -13.94
N ILE A 9 27.12 9.62 -12.86
CA ILE A 9 25.79 9.02 -12.97
C ILE A 9 24.72 10.08 -12.71
N ILE A 10 23.67 10.08 -13.53
CA ILE A 10 22.46 10.89 -13.30
C ILE A 10 21.22 10.02 -13.38
N ILE A 11 20.20 10.39 -12.60
CA ILE A 11 18.95 9.63 -12.51
C ILE A 11 17.82 10.46 -13.09
N TRP A 12 17.07 9.90 -14.03
CA TRP A 12 15.85 10.51 -14.55
C TRP A 12 14.68 10.26 -13.60
N GLY A 13 13.99 11.32 -13.20
CA GLY A 13 12.85 11.32 -12.28
C GLY A 13 13.24 11.55 -10.83
N ALA A 14 13.00 12.77 -10.32
CA ALA A 14 13.15 13.12 -8.91
C ALA A 14 11.89 12.70 -8.13
N GLY A 15 11.73 11.39 -7.93
CA GLY A 15 10.59 10.82 -7.23
C GLY A 15 10.97 9.54 -6.50
N TYR A 16 9.95 8.87 -5.97
CA TYR A 16 10.09 7.72 -5.09
C TYR A 16 11.10 6.65 -5.59
N PHE A 17 10.94 6.15 -6.81
CA PHE A 17 11.87 5.17 -7.38
C PHE A 17 13.25 5.75 -7.72
N GLY A 18 13.33 7.03 -8.08
CA GLY A 18 14.62 7.69 -8.33
C GLY A 18 15.46 7.82 -7.06
N GLY A 19 14.84 8.14 -5.93
CA GLY A 19 15.52 8.15 -4.63
C GLY A 19 16.03 6.76 -4.23
N LYS A 20 15.30 5.68 -4.57
CA LYS A 20 15.78 4.31 -4.34
C LYS A 20 16.98 3.97 -5.21
N GLN A 21 16.93 4.37 -6.48
CA GLN A 21 18.05 4.19 -7.39
C GLN A 21 19.29 4.93 -6.90
N LEU A 22 19.13 6.13 -6.32
CA LEU A 22 20.22 6.88 -5.70
C LEU A 22 20.90 6.10 -4.56
N VAL A 23 20.10 5.44 -3.71
CA VAL A 23 20.63 4.61 -2.61
C VAL A 23 21.35 3.38 -3.15
N ALA A 24 20.75 2.65 -4.10
CA ALA A 24 21.35 1.45 -4.69
C ALA A 24 22.69 1.73 -5.39
N LEU A 25 22.79 2.87 -6.07
CA LEU A 25 24.03 3.28 -6.73
C LEU A 25 25.08 3.84 -5.77
N GLY A 26 24.71 4.14 -4.52
CA GLY A 26 25.50 4.94 -3.60
C GLY A 26 25.35 6.43 -3.89
N ARG A 27 24.97 7.20 -2.86
CA ARG A 27 24.64 8.63 -2.96
C ARG A 27 25.76 9.46 -3.59
N ASP A 28 27.02 9.11 -3.34
CA ASP A 28 28.18 9.86 -3.84
C ASP A 28 28.48 9.62 -5.32
N ASN A 29 27.98 8.53 -5.89
CA ASN A 29 28.19 8.19 -7.29
C ASN A 29 27.23 8.93 -8.24
N VAL A 30 26.17 9.53 -7.70
CA VAL A 30 25.14 10.22 -8.47
C VAL A 30 25.34 11.73 -8.37
N GLU A 31 25.45 12.40 -9.51
CA GLU A 31 25.66 13.84 -9.59
C GLU A 31 24.36 14.61 -9.31
N CYS A 32 23.28 14.28 -10.03
CA CYS A 32 22.00 15.01 -9.97
C CYS A 32 20.81 14.16 -10.44
N PHE A 33 19.61 14.72 -10.25
CA PHE A 33 18.38 14.20 -10.85
C PHE A 33 17.99 15.05 -12.08
N ILE A 34 17.39 14.40 -13.06
CA ILE A 34 16.70 15.06 -14.19
C ILE A 34 15.19 14.97 -13.98
N ASP A 35 14.44 16.06 -14.15
CA ASP A 35 12.96 16.00 -14.14
C ASP A 35 12.38 17.01 -15.14
N SER A 36 11.39 16.60 -15.92
CA SER A 36 10.71 17.47 -16.89
C SER A 36 9.66 18.38 -16.23
N ASN A 37 9.31 18.13 -14.96
CA ASN A 37 8.43 19.00 -14.20
C ASN A 37 9.16 20.29 -13.81
N LYS A 38 8.83 21.39 -14.49
CA LYS A 38 9.41 22.73 -14.24
C LYS A 38 9.26 23.22 -12.79
N CYS A 39 8.27 22.73 -12.05
CA CYS A 39 8.11 23.09 -10.63
C CYS A 39 9.17 22.44 -9.72
N LYS A 40 9.82 21.36 -10.17
CA LYS A 40 10.89 20.68 -9.44
C LYS A 40 12.28 21.17 -9.86
N VAL A 41 12.44 21.57 -11.12
CA VAL A 41 13.72 22.05 -11.66
C VAL A 41 14.27 23.20 -10.82
N GLY A 42 15.57 23.17 -10.53
CA GLY A 42 16.26 24.17 -9.70
C GLY A 42 16.12 23.94 -8.19
N THR A 43 15.33 22.94 -7.77
CA THR A 43 15.24 22.52 -6.36
C THR A 43 16.17 21.34 -6.07
N PHE A 44 16.13 20.81 -4.84
CA PHE A 44 16.91 19.67 -4.40
C PHE A 44 15.99 18.51 -4.01
N TYR A 45 16.45 17.29 -4.27
CA TYR A 45 15.81 16.05 -3.81
C TYR A 45 16.89 15.10 -3.31
N CYS A 46 16.73 14.58 -2.08
CA CYS A 46 17.73 13.74 -1.41
C CYS A 46 19.14 14.37 -1.36
N GLY A 47 19.21 15.70 -1.22
CA GLY A 47 20.47 16.47 -1.25
C GLY A 47 21.10 16.63 -2.64
N LYS A 48 20.44 16.20 -3.71
CA LYS A 48 20.92 16.32 -5.10
C LYS A 48 20.09 17.34 -5.87
N ARG A 49 20.74 18.16 -6.71
CA ARG A 49 20.04 19.16 -7.55
C ARG A 49 19.14 18.46 -8.57
N ILE A 50 17.99 19.05 -8.86
CA ILE A 50 17.10 18.64 -9.96
C ILE A 50 17.33 19.60 -11.13
N VAL A 51 17.70 19.06 -12.29
CA VAL A 51 17.96 19.83 -13.51
C VAL A 51 16.95 19.51 -14.60
N HIS A 52 16.68 20.47 -15.47
CA HIS A 52 15.91 20.21 -16.67
C HIS A 52 16.77 19.45 -17.71
N PRO A 53 16.22 18.50 -18.49
CA PRO A 53 16.98 17.81 -19.53
C PRO A 53 17.68 18.76 -20.52
N GLU A 54 17.07 19.91 -20.82
CA GLU A 54 17.63 20.88 -21.76
C GLU A 54 18.83 21.68 -21.20
N GLU A 55 19.06 21.64 -19.88
CA GLU A 55 20.24 22.28 -19.27
C GLU A 55 21.52 21.45 -19.44
N ILE A 56 21.39 20.18 -19.85
CA ILE A 56 22.53 19.28 -20.07
C ILE A 56 22.98 19.40 -21.52
N ASN A 57 24.20 19.93 -21.70
CA ASN A 57 24.80 20.13 -23.02
C ASN A 57 25.86 19.06 -23.35
N ASP A 58 26.40 18.40 -22.33
CA ASP A 58 27.53 17.48 -22.37
C ASP A 58 27.12 16.05 -21.97
N TRP A 59 26.07 15.54 -22.63
CA TRP A 59 25.46 14.25 -22.33
C TRP A 59 26.46 13.08 -22.34
N GLU A 60 27.51 13.16 -23.16
CA GLU A 60 28.58 12.18 -23.27
C GLU A 60 29.37 11.97 -21.96
N ASN A 61 29.33 12.92 -21.03
CA ASN A 61 29.99 12.84 -19.73
C ASN A 61 29.19 12.04 -18.69
N TYR A 62 27.95 11.66 -19.03
CA TYR A 62 27.03 11.03 -18.10
C TYR A 62 26.62 9.62 -18.53
N PHE A 63 26.30 8.81 -17.52
CA PHE A 63 25.49 7.62 -17.68
C PHE A 63 24.11 7.86 -17.04
N VAL A 64 23.03 7.58 -17.78
CA VAL A 64 21.66 7.93 -17.38
C VAL A 64 20.86 6.70 -16.97
N TYR A 65 20.32 6.72 -15.76
CA TYR A 65 19.34 5.72 -15.31
C TYR A 65 17.91 6.23 -15.52
N ILE A 66 17.07 5.43 -16.17
CA ILE A 66 15.71 5.80 -16.58
C ILE A 66 14.65 4.90 -15.91
N PRO A 67 13.57 5.46 -15.36
CA PRO A 67 12.53 4.67 -14.72
C PRO A 67 11.67 3.97 -15.78
N LYS A 68 11.31 2.70 -15.54
CA LYS A 68 10.61 1.84 -16.53
C LYS A 68 9.32 2.45 -17.07
N ASN A 69 8.56 3.15 -16.24
CA ASN A 69 7.26 3.74 -16.60
C ASN A 69 7.36 4.91 -17.61
N TYR A 70 8.53 5.52 -17.77
CA TYR A 70 8.79 6.56 -18.77
C TYR A 70 9.86 6.14 -19.78
N TYR A 71 10.22 4.86 -19.79
CA TYR A 71 11.39 4.38 -20.51
C TYR A 71 11.34 4.67 -22.01
N GLU A 72 10.22 4.37 -22.66
CA GLU A 72 10.11 4.55 -24.11
C GLU A 72 10.25 6.01 -24.54
N GLU A 73 9.57 6.93 -23.84
CA GLU A 73 9.61 8.35 -24.14
C GLU A 73 11.01 8.93 -23.88
N THR A 74 11.56 8.65 -22.72
CA THR A 74 12.89 9.15 -22.33
C THR A 74 14.00 8.53 -23.20
N SER A 75 13.91 7.25 -23.55
CA SER A 75 14.86 6.59 -24.44
C SER A 75 14.87 7.23 -25.85
N ARG A 76 13.69 7.57 -26.39
CA ARG A 76 13.60 8.32 -27.67
C ARG A 76 14.25 9.70 -27.57
N PHE A 77 14.01 10.43 -26.47
CA PHE A 77 14.65 11.73 -26.24
C PHE A 77 16.18 11.61 -26.23
N LEU A 78 16.73 10.67 -25.46
CA LEU A 78 18.18 10.46 -25.34
C LEU A 78 18.80 9.95 -26.65
N SER A 79 18.12 9.05 -27.37
CA SER A 79 18.52 8.63 -28.72
C SER A 79 18.57 9.81 -29.68
N GLY A 80 17.62 10.74 -29.59
CA GLY A 80 17.62 11.99 -30.35
C GLY A 80 18.81 12.93 -30.04
N LYS A 81 19.48 12.73 -28.90
CA LYS A 81 20.74 13.39 -28.52
C LYS A 81 21.99 12.62 -28.94
N GLY A 82 21.85 11.48 -29.64
CA GLY A 82 22.96 10.66 -30.10
C GLY A 82 23.48 9.63 -29.09
N LEU A 83 22.77 9.43 -27.98
CA LEU A 83 23.12 8.46 -26.95
C LEU A 83 22.60 7.05 -27.32
N LEU A 84 23.32 6.02 -26.89
CA LEU A 84 22.97 4.61 -27.15
C LEU A 84 22.58 3.90 -25.87
N GLU A 85 21.50 3.12 -25.95
CA GLU A 85 21.04 2.23 -24.88
C GLU A 85 22.14 1.22 -24.48
N THR A 86 22.20 0.85 -23.20
CA THR A 86 23.21 0.00 -22.53
C THR A 86 24.64 0.57 -22.51
N ARG A 87 24.98 1.48 -23.43
CA ARG A 87 26.24 2.21 -23.41
C ARG A 87 26.13 3.47 -22.58
N ASP A 88 25.16 4.33 -22.86
CA ASP A 88 25.05 5.68 -22.30
C ASP A 88 23.86 5.83 -21.34
N TYR A 89 22.88 4.95 -21.45
CA TYR A 89 21.74 4.91 -20.55
C TYR A 89 21.16 3.51 -20.40
N ALA A 90 20.46 3.27 -19.29
CA ALA A 90 19.81 2.00 -19.01
C ALA A 90 18.52 2.19 -18.18
N PRO A 91 17.55 1.25 -18.29
CA PRO A 91 16.43 1.25 -17.38
C PRO A 91 16.89 0.85 -15.98
N PHE A 92 16.25 1.38 -14.95
CA PHE A 92 16.25 0.78 -13.62
C PHE A 92 14.89 0.19 -13.28
N TRP A 93 14.94 -0.88 -12.49
CA TRP A 93 13.81 -1.70 -12.12
C TRP A 93 13.25 -1.29 -10.76
N ASN A 94 12.10 -1.84 -10.38
CA ASN A 94 11.54 -1.67 -9.03
C ASN A 94 12.25 -2.57 -7.99
N ARG A 95 13.40 -3.16 -8.34
CA ARG A 95 14.29 -3.92 -7.46
C ARG A 95 15.60 -3.16 -7.35
N PHE A 96 16.04 -2.92 -6.12
CA PHE A 96 17.21 -2.11 -5.83
C PHE A 96 18.22 -2.94 -5.02
N ASP A 97 19.19 -3.45 -5.74
CA ASP A 97 20.28 -4.23 -5.18
C ASP A 97 21.27 -3.30 -4.43
N ILE A 98 21.44 -3.53 -3.13
CA ILE A 98 22.43 -2.85 -2.31
C ILE A 98 23.59 -3.80 -2.04
N THR A 99 24.82 -3.28 -2.15
CA THR A 99 26.01 -4.05 -1.81
C THR A 99 26.05 -4.29 -0.30
N ARG A 100 26.76 -5.35 0.11
CA ARG A 100 27.01 -5.64 1.53
C ARG A 100 27.61 -4.45 2.29
N ALA A 101 28.57 -3.74 1.69
CA ALA A 101 29.19 -2.58 2.33
C ALA A 101 28.19 -1.44 2.59
N VAL A 102 27.33 -1.13 1.60
CA VAL A 102 26.27 -0.13 1.74
C VAL A 102 25.27 -0.54 2.82
N PHE A 103 24.92 -1.83 2.87
CA PHE A 103 24.05 -2.37 3.91
C PHE A 103 24.67 -2.24 5.31
N GLU A 104 25.90 -2.73 5.51
CA GLU A 104 26.58 -2.75 6.81
C GLU A 104 26.78 -1.33 7.35
N GLU A 105 27.23 -0.39 6.51
CA GLU A 105 27.39 1.02 6.89
C GLU A 105 26.05 1.63 7.33
N ASN A 106 24.98 1.41 6.55
CA ASN A 106 23.65 1.93 6.88
C ASN A 106 23.09 1.29 8.17
N TYR A 107 23.29 -0.02 8.35
CA TYR A 107 22.82 -0.73 9.53
C TYR A 107 23.56 -0.27 10.79
N GLU A 108 24.88 -0.14 10.76
CA GLU A 108 25.68 0.37 11.87
C GLU A 108 25.29 1.80 12.24
N LYS A 109 25.04 2.65 11.23
CA LYS A 109 24.58 4.02 11.45
C LYS A 109 23.21 4.05 12.13
N ALA A 110 22.26 3.23 11.69
CA ALA A 110 20.94 3.12 12.30
C ALA A 110 21.02 2.61 13.77
N VAL A 111 21.91 1.66 14.04
CA VAL A 111 22.16 1.16 15.40
C VAL A 111 22.76 2.24 16.29
N LYS A 112 23.75 2.98 15.80
CA LYS A 112 24.37 4.08 16.53
C LYS A 112 23.38 5.21 16.81
N GLU A 113 22.53 5.54 15.84
CA GLU A 113 21.46 6.53 16.04
C GLU A 113 20.49 6.08 17.13
N LEU A 114 20.05 4.81 17.11
CA LEU A 114 19.22 4.22 18.16
C LEU A 114 19.88 4.34 19.54
N GLU A 115 21.18 4.03 19.65
CA GLU A 115 21.92 4.13 20.92
C GLU A 115 22.03 5.57 21.43
N VAL A 116 22.24 6.53 20.54
CA VAL A 116 22.31 7.96 20.90
C VAL A 116 20.95 8.49 21.34
N LYS A 117 19.87 8.02 20.70
CA LYS A 117 18.50 8.53 20.95
C LYS A 117 17.71 7.68 21.94
N SER A 118 18.24 6.56 22.43
CA SER A 118 17.52 5.57 23.24
C SER A 118 16.81 6.20 24.44
N GLU A 119 17.53 7.03 25.22
CA GLU A 119 16.99 7.71 26.39
C GLU A 119 15.83 8.64 26.02
N SER A 120 15.98 9.42 24.95
CA SER A 120 14.92 10.32 24.49
C SER A 120 13.69 9.59 23.98
N MET A 121 13.87 8.36 23.49
CA MET A 121 12.86 7.52 22.84
C MET A 121 12.22 6.48 23.78
N LYS A 122 12.72 6.34 25.01
CA LYS A 122 12.32 5.29 25.94
C LYS A 122 10.85 5.42 26.39
N ASN A 123 10.16 4.28 26.52
CA ASN A 123 8.76 4.16 26.95
C ASN A 123 7.76 4.96 26.09
N ARG A 124 8.09 5.17 24.81
CA ARG A 124 7.19 5.88 23.89
C ARG A 124 6.23 4.92 23.19
N THR A 125 5.13 5.49 22.70
CA THR A 125 4.36 4.85 21.62
C THR A 125 5.14 5.01 20.33
N LEU A 126 5.60 3.89 19.75
CA LEU A 126 6.40 3.90 18.53
C LEU A 126 5.51 3.75 17.32
N TYR A 127 5.56 4.73 16.42
CA TYR A 127 5.01 4.60 15.09
C TYR A 127 6.10 4.14 14.12
N TRP A 128 5.88 3.02 13.44
CA TRP A 128 6.83 2.42 12.51
C TRP A 128 6.29 2.47 11.09
N GLY A 129 6.98 3.19 10.19
CA GLY A 129 6.60 3.25 8.77
C GLY A 129 7.29 4.36 7.97
N TRP A 130 6.75 4.63 6.77
CA TRP A 130 7.31 5.61 5.82
C TRP A 130 6.77 7.01 6.07
N ASP A 131 7.67 8.00 6.13
CA ASP A 131 7.43 9.45 5.90
C ASP A 131 6.11 10.02 6.42
N PHE A 132 5.80 9.60 7.63
CA PHE A 132 4.41 9.38 7.96
C PHE A 132 3.69 10.65 8.41
N ILE A 133 4.39 11.51 9.12
CA ILE A 133 3.77 12.63 9.79
C ILE A 133 3.36 13.71 8.78
N GLN A 134 4.12 13.90 7.70
CA GLN A 134 3.91 15.02 6.80
C GLN A 134 3.02 14.72 5.57
N LYS A 135 3.05 13.50 5.01
CA LYS A 135 2.38 13.22 3.73
C LYS A 135 0.93 12.74 3.85
N THR A 136 0.51 12.28 5.02
CA THR A 136 -0.72 11.47 5.17
C THR A 136 -1.69 12.00 6.23
N ASN A 137 -1.64 13.27 6.64
CA ASN A 137 -2.53 13.90 7.64
C ASN A 137 -2.52 13.26 9.05
N TYR A 138 -1.61 12.32 9.34
CA TYR A 138 -1.52 11.71 10.66
C TYR A 138 -0.99 12.67 11.73
N LYS A 139 -0.19 13.67 11.36
CA LYS A 139 0.27 14.69 12.30
C LYS A 139 -0.87 15.45 12.96
N PRO A 140 -1.80 16.10 12.22
CA PRO A 140 -3.00 16.67 12.82
C PRO A 140 -3.81 15.67 13.65
N PHE A 141 -3.90 14.41 13.21
CA PHE A 141 -4.62 13.36 13.93
C PHE A 141 -4.02 13.08 15.31
N PHE A 142 -2.72 12.80 15.39
CA PHE A 142 -2.04 12.51 16.64
C PHE A 142 -1.91 13.73 17.56
N LYS A 143 -1.67 14.94 17.01
CA LYS A 143 -1.70 16.17 17.82
C LYS A 143 -3.07 16.39 18.48
N LYS A 144 -4.18 15.96 17.85
CA LYS A 144 -5.52 16.05 18.45
C LYS A 144 -5.77 15.03 19.56
N MET A 145 -5.11 13.86 19.49
CA MET A 145 -5.32 12.74 20.42
C MET A 145 -5.12 13.13 21.90
N TYR A 146 -4.08 13.92 22.22
CA TYR A 146 -3.92 14.50 23.56
C TYR A 146 -3.44 15.97 23.59
N GLY A 147 -3.64 16.74 22.52
CA GLY A 147 -2.93 18.01 22.36
C GLY A 147 -1.42 17.76 22.22
N ASP A 148 -0.60 18.78 22.54
CA ASP A 148 0.86 18.67 22.42
C ASP A 148 1.45 17.56 23.34
N SER A 149 0.76 17.16 24.42
CA SER A 149 1.25 16.17 25.39
C SER A 149 1.33 14.72 24.90
N PHE A 150 0.54 14.30 23.91
CA PHE A 150 0.72 12.98 23.28
C PHE A 150 1.86 12.99 22.29
N TRP A 151 1.95 14.11 21.58
CA TRP A 151 2.99 14.35 20.61
C TRP A 151 4.37 14.21 21.28
N GLU A 152 4.47 14.69 22.52
CA GLU A 152 5.62 14.52 23.41
C GLU A 152 5.88 13.07 23.88
N LYS A 153 4.95 12.13 23.71
CA LYS A 153 5.09 10.68 24.05
C LYS A 153 5.20 9.78 22.82
N MET A 154 5.11 10.35 21.62
CA MET A 154 5.25 9.63 20.36
C MET A 154 6.73 9.55 19.99
N GLY A 155 7.13 8.42 19.42
CA GLY A 155 8.42 8.23 18.76
C GLY A 155 8.20 7.65 17.37
N VAL A 156 9.08 7.95 16.43
CA VAL A 156 8.99 7.42 15.06
C VAL A 156 10.20 6.54 14.76
N VAL A 157 9.92 5.35 14.22
CA VAL A 157 10.90 4.52 13.53
C VAL A 157 10.67 4.72 12.04
N SER A 158 11.46 5.62 11.45
CA SER A 158 11.29 6.07 10.07
C SER A 158 12.01 5.14 9.11
N GLU A 159 11.30 4.66 8.10
CA GLU A 159 11.91 3.93 6.98
C GLU A 159 12.30 4.88 5.83
N GLY A 160 12.13 6.20 6.02
CA GLY A 160 12.36 7.20 4.99
C GLY A 160 13.83 7.29 4.58
N PHE A 161 14.15 6.74 3.41
CA PHE A 161 15.52 6.73 2.88
C PHE A 161 15.92 8.02 2.15
N TRP A 162 14.97 8.94 1.88
CA TRP A 162 15.21 10.17 1.09
C TRP A 162 15.75 11.33 1.92
N ASN A 163 15.49 11.36 3.22
CA ASN A 163 15.98 12.41 4.11
C ASN A 163 17.50 12.36 4.24
N LEU A 164 18.12 13.51 4.49
CA LEU A 164 19.50 13.54 4.94
C LEU A 164 19.54 13.23 6.44
N PRO A 165 20.59 12.53 6.90
CA PRO A 165 20.70 12.19 8.32
C PRO A 165 20.58 13.41 9.22
N GLY A 166 19.63 13.36 10.15
CA GLY A 166 19.33 14.42 11.11
C GLY A 166 18.16 15.32 10.69
N GLU A 167 17.70 15.23 9.43
CA GLU A 167 16.51 15.95 8.97
C GLU A 167 15.22 15.25 9.40
N GLU A 168 15.24 13.94 9.63
CA GLU A 168 14.04 13.14 9.89
C GLU A 168 13.28 13.62 11.13
N GLU A 169 13.99 13.91 12.22
CA GLU A 169 13.38 14.41 13.46
C GLU A 169 12.85 15.83 13.31
N THR A 170 13.56 16.67 12.55
CA THR A 170 13.11 18.04 12.25
C THR A 170 11.83 18.01 11.43
N GLU A 171 11.74 17.13 10.44
CA GLU A 171 10.54 16.95 9.64
C GLU A 171 9.38 16.35 10.46
N ASN A 172 9.67 15.34 11.26
CA ASN A 172 8.65 14.67 12.03
C ASN A 172 8.19 15.47 13.25
N GLU A 173 8.96 16.46 13.72
CA GLU A 173 8.69 17.23 14.96
C GLU A 173 8.51 16.35 16.21
N VAL A 174 8.99 15.11 16.17
CA VAL A 174 9.00 14.16 17.29
C VAL A 174 10.30 13.36 17.25
N PRO A 175 10.79 12.87 18.41
CA PRO A 175 11.93 11.97 18.46
C PRO A 175 11.82 10.86 17.42
N THR A 176 12.83 10.78 16.55
CA THR A 176 12.81 9.90 15.39
C THR A 176 14.13 9.16 15.27
N ILE A 177 14.09 7.86 14.99
CA ILE A 177 15.25 7.07 14.58
C ILE A 177 15.04 6.54 13.17
N SER A 178 16.12 6.41 12.41
CA SER A 178 16.07 5.82 11.07
C SER A 178 16.20 4.30 11.14
N ALA A 179 15.28 3.59 10.52
CA ALA A 179 15.40 2.16 10.29
C ALA A 179 16.42 1.87 9.17
N PRO A 180 17.14 0.74 9.24
CA PRO A 180 17.99 0.29 8.14
C PRO A 180 17.23 0.15 6.81
N TYR A 181 17.93 0.34 5.68
CA TYR A 181 17.37 0.23 4.33
C TYR A 181 16.74 -1.14 4.06
N ILE A 182 17.13 -2.20 4.76
CA ILE A 182 16.46 -3.51 4.61
C ILE A 182 14.97 -3.50 4.96
N PHE A 183 14.47 -2.51 5.71
CA PHE A 183 13.04 -2.36 6.01
C PHE A 183 12.22 -1.81 4.83
N GLU A 184 12.88 -1.23 3.83
CA GLU A 184 12.26 -0.82 2.58
C GLU A 184 12.01 -2.03 1.69
N ARG A 185 10.76 -2.18 1.26
CA ARG A 185 10.26 -3.34 0.50
C ARG A 185 11.11 -3.71 -0.73
N ASP A 186 11.71 -2.71 -1.36
CA ASP A 186 12.33 -2.87 -2.68
C ASP A 186 13.88 -2.92 -2.61
N PHE A 187 14.50 -2.85 -1.41
CA PHE A 187 15.96 -2.98 -1.24
C PHE A 187 16.36 -4.42 -0.88
N TYR A 188 17.39 -4.93 -1.55
CA TYR A 188 17.84 -6.31 -1.36
C TYR A 188 19.36 -6.39 -1.30
N ILE A 189 19.89 -7.17 -0.34
CA ILE A 189 21.33 -7.33 -0.16
C ILE A 189 21.86 -8.31 -1.20
N VAL A 190 22.88 -7.90 -1.94
CA VAL A 190 23.59 -8.77 -2.88
C VAL A 190 24.69 -9.55 -2.15
N ASP A 191 24.78 -10.85 -2.45
CA ASP A 191 25.78 -11.77 -1.90
C ASP A 191 25.92 -11.69 -0.36
N PRO A 192 24.81 -11.76 0.40
CA PRO A 192 24.88 -11.74 1.85
C PRO A 192 25.62 -12.97 2.40
N PRO A 193 26.19 -12.87 3.61
CA PRO A 193 26.75 -14.01 4.32
C PRO A 193 25.74 -15.15 4.47
N ILE A 194 26.25 -16.39 4.42
CA ILE A 194 25.47 -17.56 4.79
C ILE A 194 25.22 -17.51 6.30
N LEU A 195 23.96 -17.60 6.71
CA LEU A 195 23.59 -17.71 8.13
C LEU A 195 24.13 -19.01 8.72
N ASP A 196 24.64 -18.94 9.96
CA ASP A 196 24.98 -20.13 10.74
C ASP A 196 23.73 -20.94 11.12
N GLU A 197 23.93 -22.17 11.61
CA GLU A 197 22.84 -23.09 11.96
C GLU A 197 21.87 -22.52 13.00
N ASN A 198 22.36 -21.72 13.95
CA ASN A 198 21.52 -21.13 15.00
C ASN A 198 20.63 -20.03 14.41
N ALA A 199 21.22 -19.14 13.61
CA ALA A 199 20.48 -18.06 12.95
C ALA A 199 19.47 -18.61 11.94
N GLN A 200 19.81 -19.68 11.22
CA GLN A 200 18.86 -20.41 10.38
C GLN A 200 17.69 -20.92 11.22
N LYS A 201 17.96 -21.64 12.31
CA LYS A 201 16.93 -22.22 13.18
C LYS A 201 15.93 -21.18 13.67
N VAL A 202 16.40 -19.98 14.05
CA VAL A 202 15.52 -18.85 14.43
C VAL A 202 14.47 -18.57 13.34
N ILE A 203 14.88 -18.54 12.07
CA ILE A 203 13.98 -18.28 10.94
C ILE A 203 13.07 -19.47 10.64
N TYR A 204 13.62 -20.68 10.57
CA TYR A 204 12.88 -21.86 10.11
C TYR A 204 11.84 -22.36 11.13
N ASP A 205 12.13 -22.24 12.44
CA ASP A 205 11.27 -22.76 13.49
C ASP A 205 10.12 -21.79 13.85
N ASN A 206 10.19 -20.53 13.42
CA ASN A 206 9.15 -19.53 13.65
C ASN A 206 8.35 -19.27 12.36
N SER A 207 7.05 -19.55 12.40
CA SER A 207 6.17 -19.41 11.23
C SER A 207 6.07 -17.97 10.70
N PHE A 208 6.15 -16.96 11.56
CA PHE A 208 6.14 -15.55 11.14
C PHE A 208 7.43 -15.18 10.42
N PHE A 209 8.59 -15.57 10.96
CA PHE A 209 9.89 -15.24 10.34
C PHE A 209 10.09 -15.99 9.03
N ARG A 210 9.66 -17.25 8.96
CA ARG A 210 9.63 -18.00 7.71
C ARG A 210 8.71 -17.35 6.69
N ALA A 211 7.50 -16.91 7.08
CA ALA A 211 6.60 -16.20 6.18
C ALA A 211 7.22 -14.90 5.65
N ALA A 212 7.88 -14.11 6.51
CA ALA A 212 8.61 -12.92 6.11
C ALA A 212 9.70 -13.21 5.07
N ALA A 213 10.47 -14.29 5.24
CA ALA A 213 11.51 -14.68 4.31
C ALA A 213 10.94 -15.09 2.94
N ILE A 214 9.84 -15.86 2.93
CA ILE A 214 9.15 -16.21 1.67
C ILE A 214 8.62 -14.94 0.98
N LYS A 215 8.03 -13.99 1.73
CA LYS A 215 7.58 -12.70 1.17
C LYS A 215 8.70 -11.96 0.45
N ILE A 216 9.85 -11.80 1.12
CA ILE A 216 11.02 -11.12 0.54
C ILE A 216 11.52 -11.88 -0.71
N GLN A 217 11.55 -13.21 -0.65
CA GLN A 217 11.97 -14.05 -1.77
C GLN A 217 11.08 -13.85 -3.01
N GLU A 218 9.76 -13.92 -2.84
CA GLU A 218 8.80 -13.80 -3.94
C GLU A 218 8.74 -12.39 -4.50
N LEU A 219 8.82 -11.36 -3.66
CA LEU A 219 8.89 -9.96 -4.09
C LEU A 219 10.17 -9.65 -4.87
N GLY A 220 11.25 -10.41 -4.65
CA GLY A 220 12.50 -10.32 -5.40
C GLY A 220 12.46 -10.89 -6.82
N ASP A 221 11.28 -11.30 -7.32
CA ASP A 221 11.03 -11.88 -8.64
C ASP A 221 11.92 -13.11 -8.94
N ASN A 222 12.03 -14.06 -7.99
CA ASN A 222 12.84 -15.30 -8.08
C ASN A 222 14.36 -15.12 -8.23
N LYS A 223 14.85 -13.88 -8.20
CA LYS A 223 16.28 -13.56 -8.25
C LYS A 223 16.90 -13.44 -6.85
N ILE A 224 16.17 -13.84 -5.82
CA ILE A 224 16.63 -13.88 -4.44
C ILE A 224 16.38 -15.30 -3.97
N SER A 225 17.42 -15.95 -3.47
CA SER A 225 17.32 -17.25 -2.83
C SER A 225 16.67 -17.12 -1.46
N PHE A 226 16.09 -18.22 -0.98
CA PHE A 226 15.53 -18.24 0.37
C PHE A 226 16.59 -17.94 1.45
N GLY A 227 17.86 -18.30 1.21
CA GLY A 227 18.97 -17.99 2.11
C GLY A 227 19.25 -16.48 2.20
N GLU A 228 19.28 -15.78 1.07
CA GLU A 228 19.43 -14.32 1.03
C GLU A 228 18.27 -13.60 1.70
N ALA A 229 17.04 -14.04 1.43
CA ALA A 229 15.85 -13.51 2.09
C ALA A 229 15.88 -13.77 3.61
N SER A 230 16.31 -14.96 4.03
CA SER A 230 16.46 -15.32 5.45
C SER A 230 17.51 -14.46 6.15
N TYR A 231 18.62 -14.15 5.48
CA TYR A 231 19.62 -13.22 6.01
C TYR A 231 19.02 -11.84 6.27
N THR A 232 18.27 -11.30 5.31
CA THR A 232 17.56 -10.02 5.49
C THR A 232 16.60 -10.06 6.68
N VAL A 233 15.78 -11.11 6.80
CA VAL A 233 14.87 -11.27 7.95
C VAL A 233 15.64 -11.38 9.27
N TYR A 234 16.74 -12.12 9.30
CA TYR A 234 17.58 -12.22 10.50
C TYR A 234 18.12 -10.86 10.92
N MET A 235 18.58 -10.04 9.98
CA MET A 235 19.04 -8.69 10.28
C MET A 235 17.89 -7.77 10.73
N MET A 236 16.69 -7.91 10.17
CA MET A 236 15.49 -7.21 10.70
C MET A 236 15.19 -7.61 12.14
N ILE A 237 15.26 -8.91 12.46
CA ILE A 237 15.05 -9.44 13.81
C ILE A 237 16.01 -8.77 14.78
N ARG A 238 17.32 -8.80 14.47
CA ARG A 238 18.36 -8.23 15.34
C ARG A 238 18.15 -6.75 15.61
N TYR A 239 17.73 -5.99 14.59
CA TYR A 239 17.46 -4.57 14.75
C TYR A 239 16.20 -4.33 15.59
N ILE A 240 15.08 -4.99 15.28
CA ILE A 240 13.82 -4.84 16.03
C ILE A 240 14.00 -5.26 17.48
N GLU A 241 14.72 -6.36 17.76
CA GLU A 241 15.02 -6.79 19.12
C GLU A 241 15.77 -5.70 19.90
N LYS A 242 16.78 -5.07 19.28
CA LYS A 242 17.51 -3.96 19.90
C LYS A 242 16.60 -2.75 20.13
N VAL A 243 15.75 -2.39 19.16
CA VAL A 243 14.75 -1.33 19.34
C VAL A 243 13.83 -1.62 20.53
N ILE A 244 13.29 -2.84 20.63
CA ILE A 244 12.41 -3.24 21.75
C ILE A 244 13.16 -3.21 23.08
N GLN A 245 14.40 -3.69 23.13
CA GLN A 245 15.21 -3.77 24.35
C GLN A 245 15.64 -2.39 24.86
N GLU A 246 16.09 -1.51 23.97
CA GLU A 246 16.61 -0.18 24.33
C GLU A 246 15.48 0.81 24.61
N LEU A 247 14.38 0.73 23.83
CA LEU A 247 13.30 1.71 23.90
C LEU A 247 12.14 1.29 24.81
N GLU A 248 11.97 0.01 25.11
CA GLU A 248 10.86 -0.49 25.94
C GLU A 248 9.49 0.10 25.54
N PRO A 249 9.04 -0.05 24.27
CA PRO A 249 7.87 0.67 23.78
C PRO A 249 6.59 0.26 24.49
N GLU A 250 5.75 1.25 24.82
CA GLU A 250 4.44 1.02 25.44
C GLU A 250 3.45 0.39 24.46
N VAL A 251 3.49 0.84 23.20
CA VAL A 251 2.67 0.38 22.07
C VAL A 251 3.49 0.54 20.79
N ILE A 252 3.35 -0.41 19.87
CA ILE A 252 3.86 -0.27 18.50
C ILE A 252 2.66 -0.07 17.56
N ILE A 253 2.73 0.97 16.73
CA ILE A 253 1.78 1.22 15.64
C ILE A 253 2.51 1.04 14.32
N MET A 254 2.10 0.06 13.52
CA MET A 254 2.71 -0.23 12.23
C MET A 254 1.83 0.24 11.08
N LEU A 255 2.45 0.80 10.04
CA LEU A 255 1.81 0.95 8.75
C LEU A 255 1.75 -0.42 8.05
N SER A 256 0.56 -1.02 7.96
CA SER A 256 0.31 -2.31 7.30
C SER A 256 0.76 -3.59 7.99
N SER A 257 -0.19 -4.53 8.09
CA SER A 257 0.05 -5.91 8.51
C SER A 257 0.64 -6.79 7.40
N ARG A 258 0.50 -6.39 6.13
CA ARG A 258 0.83 -7.27 4.99
C ARG A 258 2.31 -7.28 4.60
N SER A 259 3.15 -6.52 5.27
CA SER A 259 4.58 -6.43 4.96
C SER A 259 5.41 -7.52 5.67
N ALA A 260 6.59 -7.86 5.13
CA ALA A 260 7.52 -8.80 5.77
C ALA A 260 7.92 -8.35 7.18
N LYS A 261 8.18 -7.04 7.37
CA LYS A 261 8.42 -6.46 8.70
C LYS A 261 7.23 -6.64 9.65
N GLY A 262 5.99 -6.60 9.16
CA GLY A 262 4.79 -6.83 9.97
C GLY A 262 4.81 -8.22 10.59
N ASP A 263 5.20 -9.23 9.81
CA ASP A 263 5.38 -10.59 10.32
C ASP A 263 6.54 -10.66 11.33
N VAL A 264 7.68 -10.01 11.06
CA VAL A 264 8.81 -10.02 12.00
C VAL A 264 8.45 -9.37 13.34
N VAL A 265 7.81 -8.20 13.32
CA VAL A 265 7.35 -7.54 14.55
C VAL A 265 6.35 -8.42 15.29
N ARG A 266 5.34 -8.98 14.61
CA ARG A 266 4.37 -9.92 15.20
C ARG A 266 5.08 -11.09 15.89
N GLY A 267 6.01 -11.75 15.19
CA GLY A 267 6.76 -12.89 15.72
C GLY A 267 7.60 -12.55 16.96
N LEU A 268 8.15 -11.34 17.05
CA LEU A 268 8.97 -10.90 18.18
C LEU A 268 8.15 -10.47 19.40
N ILE A 269 7.00 -9.85 19.18
CA ILE A 269 6.18 -9.32 20.29
C ILE A 269 5.16 -10.31 20.81
N HIS A 270 4.86 -11.39 20.07
CA HIS A 270 3.84 -12.38 20.40
C HIS A 270 3.93 -12.83 21.86
N ASP A 271 5.14 -13.14 22.33
CA ASP A 271 5.38 -13.61 23.71
C ASP A 271 5.69 -12.48 24.70
N LYS A 272 6.02 -11.28 24.21
CA LYS A 272 6.43 -10.11 25.02
C LYS A 272 5.26 -9.25 25.50
N LYS A 273 4.03 -9.53 25.05
CA LYS A 273 2.79 -8.80 25.40
C LYS A 273 2.86 -7.28 25.13
N ILE A 274 3.69 -6.86 24.17
CA ILE A 274 3.72 -5.47 23.71
C ILE A 274 2.49 -5.28 22.79
N PRO A 275 1.59 -4.32 23.08
CA PRO A 275 0.45 -4.04 22.22
C PRO A 275 0.88 -3.60 20.82
N LEU A 276 0.19 -4.11 19.80
CA LEU A 276 0.42 -3.78 18.39
C LEU A 276 -0.88 -3.32 17.74
N LEU A 277 -0.78 -2.22 16.99
CA LEU A 277 -1.84 -1.72 16.12
C LEU A 277 -1.33 -1.62 14.70
N PHE A 278 -2.13 -2.05 13.75
CA PHE A 278 -1.94 -1.77 12.34
C PHE A 278 -2.77 -0.56 11.96
N SER A 279 -2.14 0.41 11.30
CA SER A 279 -2.82 1.60 10.80
C SER A 279 -2.79 1.68 9.29
N HIS A 280 -3.86 2.25 8.74
CA HIS A 280 -4.02 2.57 7.33
C HIS A 280 -4.94 3.74 7.08
N ALA A 281 -4.84 4.32 5.88
CA ALA A 281 -5.92 5.12 5.33
C ALA A 281 -7.20 4.27 5.23
N GLY A 282 -8.27 4.76 5.84
CA GLY A 282 -9.57 4.10 5.84
C GLY A 282 -10.19 4.03 4.44
N PHE A 283 -11.19 3.17 4.29
CA PHE A 283 -11.88 2.97 3.02
C PHE A 283 -12.79 4.16 2.63
N LEU A 284 -13.17 5.00 3.59
CA LEU A 284 -13.83 6.28 3.32
C LEU A 284 -12.79 7.40 3.21
N TYR A 285 -13.07 8.34 2.30
CA TYR A 285 -12.28 9.56 2.16
C TYR A 285 -12.13 10.27 3.51
N GLY A 286 -10.90 10.70 3.82
CA GLY A 286 -10.63 11.46 5.02
C GLY A 286 -10.74 10.66 6.32
N THR A 287 -10.58 9.34 6.30
CA THR A 287 -10.59 8.50 7.51
C THR A 287 -9.33 7.66 7.68
N PHE A 288 -9.06 7.21 8.91
CA PHE A 288 -8.04 6.23 9.27
C PHE A 288 -8.64 5.01 9.96
N ILE A 289 -7.92 3.89 9.84
CA ILE A 289 -8.16 2.65 10.58
C ILE A 289 -6.97 2.43 11.51
N PHE A 290 -7.28 1.91 12.70
CA PHE A 290 -6.35 1.32 13.64
C PHE A 290 -6.95 0.00 14.10
N ASP A 291 -6.25 -1.11 13.88
CA ASP A 291 -6.76 -2.45 14.10
C ASP A 291 -5.67 -3.34 14.71
N GLU A 292 -6.04 -4.16 15.70
CA GLU A 292 -5.08 -5.02 16.39
C GLU A 292 -4.75 -6.29 15.60
N ASP A 293 -5.70 -6.76 14.78
CA ASP A 293 -5.61 -8.06 14.13
C ASP A 293 -4.95 -7.94 12.77
N GLY A 294 -5.18 -6.83 12.05
CA GLY A 294 -4.50 -6.56 10.80
C GLY A 294 -5.33 -5.75 9.83
N ASP A 295 -5.01 -5.90 8.55
CA ASP A 295 -5.58 -5.09 7.50
C ASP A 295 -6.82 -5.71 6.87
N SER A 296 -7.76 -4.85 6.49
CA SER A 296 -8.96 -5.20 5.74
C SER A 296 -9.71 -6.40 6.35
N SER A 297 -9.63 -7.59 5.76
CA SER A 297 -10.40 -8.74 6.23
C SER A 297 -9.85 -9.44 7.47
N GLU A 298 -8.60 -9.15 7.88
CA GLU A 298 -8.08 -9.55 9.20
C GLU A 298 -8.75 -8.77 10.34
N GLY A 299 -9.25 -7.57 10.04
CA GLY A 299 -9.67 -6.61 11.06
C GLY A 299 -10.91 -7.03 11.85
N VAL A 300 -11.10 -6.36 12.99
CA VAL A 300 -12.19 -6.62 13.96
C VAL A 300 -13.59 -6.63 13.34
N THR A 301 -13.77 -5.94 12.21
CA THR A 301 -15.03 -5.91 11.44
C THR A 301 -15.47 -7.28 10.89
N ASN A 302 -14.54 -8.24 10.84
CA ASN A 302 -14.75 -9.56 10.24
C ASN A 302 -14.57 -10.73 11.21
N ILE A 303 -14.07 -10.51 12.43
CA ILE A 303 -13.96 -11.56 13.46
C ILE A 303 -15.32 -12.24 13.68
N ASP A 304 -16.36 -11.41 13.85
CA ASP A 304 -17.76 -11.84 13.83
C ASP A 304 -18.58 -10.77 13.08
N SER A 305 -18.82 -11.03 11.80
CA SER A 305 -19.53 -10.10 10.91
C SER A 305 -20.97 -9.86 11.37
N ASP A 306 -21.62 -10.87 11.94
CA ASP A 306 -23.00 -10.77 12.41
C ASP A 306 -23.07 -9.95 13.70
N ALA A 307 -22.19 -10.22 14.66
CA ALA A 307 -22.10 -9.42 15.88
C ALA A 307 -21.72 -7.97 15.57
N PHE A 308 -20.80 -7.75 14.63
CA PHE A 308 -20.44 -6.41 14.18
C PHE A 308 -21.63 -5.67 13.60
N MET A 309 -22.40 -6.30 12.71
CA MET A 309 -23.62 -5.72 12.13
C MET A 309 -24.74 -5.51 13.15
N LYS A 310 -24.68 -6.14 14.33
CA LYS A 310 -25.63 -5.95 15.44
C LYS A 310 -25.23 -4.85 16.42
N LEU A 311 -24.06 -4.21 16.26
CA LEU A 311 -23.66 -3.09 17.12
C LEU A 311 -24.74 -1.98 17.16
N PRO A 312 -24.98 -1.38 18.33
CA PRO A 312 -26.10 -0.47 18.51
C PRO A 312 -25.84 0.86 17.79
N ILE A 313 -26.75 1.23 16.89
CA ILE A 313 -26.76 2.52 16.20
C ILE A 313 -28.14 3.16 16.35
N THR A 314 -28.19 4.50 16.32
CA THR A 314 -29.43 5.27 16.37
C THR A 314 -29.85 5.70 14.96
N GLU A 315 -31.09 6.19 14.80
CA GLU A 315 -31.53 6.83 13.55
C GLU A 315 -30.63 8.01 13.15
N LYS A 316 -30.13 8.77 14.13
CA LYS A 316 -29.14 9.82 13.86
C LYS A 316 -27.88 9.25 13.22
N ASN A 317 -27.38 8.09 13.69
CA ASN A 317 -26.19 7.47 13.10
C ASN A 317 -26.44 7.04 11.64
N LEU A 318 -27.63 6.55 11.30
CA LEU A 318 -28.01 6.23 9.93
C LEU A 318 -28.13 7.48 9.05
N TYR A 319 -28.73 8.55 9.58
CA TYR A 319 -28.78 9.85 8.91
C TYR A 319 -27.37 10.37 8.61
N ASP A 320 -26.49 10.40 9.61
CA ASP A 320 -25.10 10.86 9.45
C ASP A 320 -24.38 10.03 8.37
N ALA A 321 -24.57 8.71 8.35
CA ALA A 321 -23.96 7.84 7.34
C ALA A 321 -24.44 8.16 5.91
N ARG A 322 -25.74 8.42 5.71
CA ARG A 322 -26.30 8.82 4.41
C ARG A 322 -25.73 10.16 3.94
N GLU A 323 -25.61 11.13 4.84
CA GLU A 323 -24.99 12.43 4.54
C GLU A 323 -23.53 12.28 4.12
N VAL A 324 -22.76 11.43 4.81
CA VAL A 324 -21.37 11.11 4.44
C VAL A 324 -21.31 10.49 3.04
N ILE A 325 -22.14 9.48 2.77
CA ILE A 325 -22.20 8.81 1.47
C ILE A 325 -22.53 9.81 0.36
N SER A 326 -23.54 10.67 0.56
CA SER A 326 -23.93 11.67 -0.44
C SER A 326 -22.82 12.69 -0.68
N THR A 327 -22.19 13.18 0.40
CA THR A 327 -21.09 14.15 0.32
C THR A 327 -19.92 13.60 -0.48
N ILE A 328 -19.48 12.36 -0.19
CA ILE A 328 -18.40 11.70 -0.92
C ILE A 328 -18.75 11.53 -2.40
N ARG A 329 -19.98 11.09 -2.70
CA ARG A 329 -20.48 10.88 -4.06
C ARG A 329 -20.50 12.17 -4.88
N GLU A 330 -21.14 13.22 -4.35
CA GLU A 330 -21.39 14.48 -5.05
C GLU A 330 -20.10 15.25 -5.33
N ASN A 331 -19.14 15.18 -4.40
CA ASN A 331 -17.85 15.85 -4.54
C ASN A 331 -16.78 14.96 -5.23
N GLY A 332 -17.15 13.73 -5.62
CA GLY A 332 -16.22 12.78 -6.27
C GLY A 332 -14.99 12.44 -5.41
N LEU A 333 -15.13 12.48 -4.09
CA LEU A 333 -14.00 12.33 -3.16
C LEU A 333 -13.49 10.89 -3.19
N SER A 334 -12.17 10.73 -3.23
CA SER A 334 -11.51 9.42 -3.26
C SER A 334 -10.26 9.43 -2.41
N ARG A 335 -9.98 8.30 -1.75
CA ARG A 335 -8.80 8.11 -0.88
C ARG A 335 -7.49 8.49 -1.57
N LYS A 336 -7.40 8.29 -2.89
CA LYS A 336 -6.28 8.71 -3.72
C LYS A 336 -6.74 9.82 -4.67
N ILE A 337 -5.88 10.82 -4.87
CA ILE A 337 -6.09 11.85 -5.90
C ILE A 337 -6.29 11.14 -7.25
N GLN A 338 -7.41 11.44 -7.90
CA GLN A 338 -7.73 10.88 -9.20
C GLN A 338 -7.08 11.70 -10.32
N PRO A 339 -6.63 11.06 -11.40
CA PRO A 339 -6.14 11.80 -12.55
C PRO A 339 -7.25 12.67 -13.15
N VAL A 340 -6.90 13.88 -13.58
CA VAL A 340 -7.78 14.75 -14.36
C VAL A 340 -7.55 14.40 -15.82
N ASN A 341 -8.35 13.48 -16.36
CA ASN A 341 -8.30 13.10 -17.78
C ASN A 341 -9.70 12.88 -18.35
N GLU A 342 -9.94 13.35 -19.58
CA GLU A 342 -11.21 13.19 -20.28
C GLU A 342 -11.28 11.85 -21.01
N ILE A 343 -11.50 10.77 -20.26
CA ILE A 343 -11.68 9.43 -20.85
C ILE A 343 -13.09 9.19 -21.42
N ASP A 344 -14.02 10.13 -21.23
CA ASP A 344 -15.42 9.99 -21.62
C ASP A 344 -15.60 9.77 -23.13
N SER A 345 -14.89 10.55 -23.95
CA SER A 345 -14.97 10.43 -25.41
C SER A 345 -14.43 9.08 -25.89
N PHE A 346 -13.33 8.62 -25.30
CA PHE A 346 -12.75 7.31 -25.55
C PHE A 346 -13.73 6.18 -25.22
N LEU A 347 -14.33 6.21 -24.02
CA LEU A 347 -15.29 5.20 -23.58
C LEU A 347 -16.55 5.20 -24.45
N ARG A 348 -17.11 6.37 -24.80
CA ARG A 348 -18.29 6.50 -25.67
C ARG A 348 -18.07 5.89 -27.06
N ASN A 349 -16.84 5.90 -27.57
CA ASN A 349 -16.50 5.35 -28.87
C ASN A 349 -16.23 3.84 -28.84
N LYS A 350 -15.83 3.30 -27.69
CA LYS A 350 -15.44 1.89 -27.53
C LYS A 350 -16.57 1.01 -26.99
N LEU A 351 -17.38 1.55 -26.09
CA LEU A 351 -18.48 0.83 -25.45
C LEU A 351 -19.70 0.74 -26.37
N LYS A 352 -20.31 -0.44 -26.44
CA LYS A 352 -21.58 -0.66 -27.13
C LYS A 352 -22.72 -0.42 -26.14
N ARG A 353 -23.58 0.56 -26.45
CA ARG A 353 -24.56 1.13 -25.51
C ARG A 353 -25.71 0.19 -25.15
N ASP A 354 -25.97 -0.81 -25.98
CA ASP A 354 -27.01 -1.82 -25.82
C ASP A 354 -26.57 -3.02 -24.96
N ARG A 355 -25.32 -3.01 -24.49
CA ARG A 355 -24.71 -4.12 -23.74
C ARG A 355 -24.38 -3.71 -22.31
N PRO A 356 -24.60 -4.61 -21.33
CA PRO A 356 -24.07 -4.41 -19.98
C PRO A 356 -22.56 -4.15 -20.00
N THR A 357 -22.10 -3.27 -19.12
CA THR A 357 -20.68 -2.92 -18.97
C THR A 357 -20.14 -3.39 -17.63
N VAL A 358 -19.14 -4.26 -17.67
CA VAL A 358 -18.44 -4.80 -16.50
C VAL A 358 -17.11 -4.07 -16.33
N LEU A 359 -16.91 -3.44 -15.17
CA LEU A 359 -15.61 -2.89 -14.77
C LEU A 359 -14.92 -3.85 -13.79
N PHE A 360 -13.74 -4.36 -14.14
CA PHE A 360 -12.87 -5.05 -13.19
C PHE A 360 -11.78 -4.12 -12.66
N ALA A 361 -11.77 -3.93 -11.34
CA ALA A 361 -10.75 -3.16 -10.64
C ALA A 361 -9.70 -4.10 -10.03
N ALA A 362 -8.50 -4.10 -10.58
CA ALA A 362 -7.37 -4.87 -10.07
C ALA A 362 -6.81 -4.27 -8.77
N GLN A 363 -6.08 -5.10 -8.02
CA GLN A 363 -5.41 -4.73 -6.76
C GLN A 363 -3.88 -4.82 -6.89
N ILE A 364 -3.16 -4.67 -5.77
CA ILE A 364 -1.73 -4.91 -5.70
C ILE A 364 -1.48 -6.39 -5.39
N ASP A 365 -1.26 -7.20 -6.44
CA ASP A 365 -1.10 -8.66 -6.29
C ASP A 365 0.07 -9.07 -5.38
N SER A 366 1.10 -8.21 -5.28
CA SER A 366 2.26 -8.45 -4.43
C SER A 366 1.93 -8.47 -2.92
N GLU A 367 0.79 -7.92 -2.51
CA GLU A 367 0.34 -7.98 -1.11
C GLU A 367 -0.17 -9.38 -0.70
N PHE A 368 -0.45 -10.25 -1.66
CA PHE A 368 -0.97 -11.60 -1.44
C PHE A 368 0.11 -12.69 -1.54
N LYS A 369 1.36 -12.27 -1.71
CA LYS A 369 2.51 -13.14 -1.83
C LYS A 369 3.15 -13.33 -0.45
N PRO A 370 3.51 -14.58 -0.03
CA PRO A 370 3.12 -15.84 -0.65
C PRO A 370 1.63 -16.14 -0.55
N TYR A 371 1.10 -16.75 -1.61
CA TYR A 371 -0.31 -17.14 -1.71
C TYR A 371 -0.60 -18.42 -0.90
N THR A 372 -0.49 -18.29 0.41
CA THR A 372 -0.66 -19.35 1.40
C THR A 372 -2.14 -19.66 1.66
N ASP A 373 -2.42 -20.73 2.40
CA ASP A 373 -3.78 -21.04 2.85
C ASP A 373 -4.37 -19.93 3.73
N PHE A 374 -3.53 -19.19 4.48
CA PHE A 374 -3.98 -18.00 5.17
C PHE A 374 -4.50 -16.95 4.20
N ILE A 375 -3.76 -16.64 3.12
CA ILE A 375 -4.22 -15.67 2.11
C ILE A 375 -5.50 -16.16 1.41
N LYS A 376 -5.58 -17.45 1.07
CA LYS A 376 -6.79 -18.03 0.45
C LYS A 376 -8.02 -17.90 1.33
N ASN A 377 -7.89 -18.24 2.60
CA ASN A 377 -9.01 -18.25 3.55
C ASN A 377 -9.41 -16.85 4.01
N THR A 378 -8.44 -15.92 4.07
CA THR A 378 -8.63 -14.58 4.64
C THR A 378 -8.92 -13.53 3.59
N TYR A 379 -8.34 -13.61 2.38
CA TYR A 379 -8.32 -12.50 1.43
C TYR A 379 -8.84 -12.83 0.03
N SER A 380 -8.38 -13.91 -0.57
CA SER A 380 -8.76 -14.24 -1.94
C SER A 380 -8.88 -15.75 -2.09
N PRO A 381 -10.08 -16.32 -2.00
CA PRO A 381 -10.26 -17.76 -2.08
C PRO A 381 -10.14 -18.30 -3.52
N ILE A 382 -10.39 -17.45 -4.52
CA ILE A 382 -10.51 -17.88 -5.92
C ILE A 382 -9.23 -17.60 -6.72
N PHE A 383 -8.63 -16.42 -6.55
CA PHE A 383 -7.57 -15.93 -7.45
C PHE A 383 -6.31 -15.51 -6.71
N GLU A 384 -5.17 -16.00 -7.18
CA GLU A 384 -3.85 -15.55 -6.72
C GLU A 384 -3.46 -14.18 -7.30
N SER A 385 -3.97 -13.84 -8.49
CA SER A 385 -3.61 -12.61 -9.20
C SER A 385 -4.83 -11.92 -9.82
N SER A 386 -4.75 -10.58 -9.91
CA SER A 386 -5.71 -9.76 -10.64
C SER A 386 -5.69 -10.05 -12.13
N ILE A 387 -4.56 -10.52 -12.66
CA ILE A 387 -4.42 -10.89 -14.07
C ILE A 387 -5.31 -12.11 -14.37
N ASP A 388 -5.24 -13.16 -13.56
CA ASP A 388 -6.03 -14.38 -13.78
C ASP A 388 -7.53 -14.12 -13.62
N ALA A 389 -7.91 -13.31 -12.61
CA ALA A 389 -9.28 -12.85 -12.46
C ALA A 389 -9.75 -12.06 -13.69
N GLY A 390 -8.95 -11.11 -14.15
CA GLY A 390 -9.25 -10.30 -15.35
C GLY A 390 -9.46 -11.15 -16.59
N LYS A 391 -8.60 -12.14 -16.83
CA LYS A 391 -8.74 -13.09 -17.95
C LYS A 391 -10.07 -13.82 -17.87
N ARG A 392 -10.38 -14.43 -16.72
CA ARG A 392 -11.65 -15.17 -16.53
C ARG A 392 -12.87 -14.28 -16.76
N ILE A 393 -12.89 -13.09 -16.14
CA ILE A 393 -14.02 -12.15 -16.25
C ILE A 393 -14.17 -11.67 -17.70
N SER A 394 -13.06 -11.37 -18.40
CA SER A 394 -13.11 -10.96 -19.81
C SER A 394 -13.75 -12.03 -20.70
N GLN A 395 -13.46 -13.30 -20.44
CA GLN A 395 -14.05 -14.42 -21.19
C GLN A 395 -15.55 -14.57 -20.93
N ILE A 396 -15.99 -14.43 -19.67
CA ILE A 396 -17.42 -14.42 -19.32
C ILE A 396 -18.13 -13.28 -20.05
N CYS A 397 -17.55 -12.07 -20.03
CA CYS A 397 -18.13 -10.92 -20.72
C CYS A 397 -18.22 -11.16 -22.23
N TYR A 398 -17.18 -11.72 -22.83
CA TYR A 398 -17.16 -12.05 -24.25
C TYR A 398 -18.25 -13.07 -24.63
N GLN A 399 -18.41 -14.13 -23.83
CA GLN A 399 -19.42 -15.17 -24.04
C GLN A 399 -20.86 -14.67 -23.91
N ASN A 400 -21.08 -13.69 -23.04
CA ASN A 400 -22.40 -13.09 -22.79
C ASN A 400 -22.66 -11.81 -23.62
N ASP A 401 -21.76 -11.46 -24.53
CA ASP A 401 -21.84 -10.25 -25.34
C ASP A 401 -21.96 -8.96 -24.50
N TRP A 402 -21.16 -8.85 -23.43
CA TRP A 402 -21.04 -7.67 -22.57
C TRP A 402 -19.79 -6.84 -22.90
N ASN A 403 -19.79 -5.56 -22.52
CA ASN A 403 -18.56 -4.75 -22.53
C ASN A 403 -17.71 -5.10 -21.31
N PHE A 404 -16.39 -5.10 -21.46
CA PHE A 404 -15.44 -5.35 -20.37
C PHE A 404 -14.36 -4.27 -20.31
N ILE A 405 -14.15 -3.70 -19.12
CA ILE A 405 -13.08 -2.75 -18.83
C ILE A 405 -12.17 -3.36 -17.75
N TYR A 406 -10.89 -3.55 -18.08
CA TYR A 406 -9.86 -3.93 -17.12
C TYR A 406 -9.10 -2.68 -16.66
N LYS A 407 -9.17 -2.39 -15.35
CA LYS A 407 -8.45 -1.28 -14.72
C LYS A 407 -7.33 -1.82 -13.81
N PRO A 408 -6.05 -1.78 -14.21
CA PRO A 408 -4.94 -2.18 -13.34
C PRO A 408 -4.80 -1.22 -12.14
N HIS A 409 -4.23 -1.71 -11.04
CA HIS A 409 -3.78 -0.85 -9.96
C HIS A 409 -2.54 -0.04 -10.41
N PRO A 410 -2.38 1.26 -10.05
CA PRO A 410 -1.25 2.08 -10.50
C PRO A 410 0.15 1.53 -10.21
N PHE A 411 0.31 0.73 -9.15
CA PHE A 411 1.58 0.04 -8.81
C PHE A 411 1.75 -1.33 -9.47
N SER A 412 0.77 -1.79 -10.25
CA SER A 412 0.73 -3.12 -10.85
C SER A 412 0.35 -3.05 -12.34
N ILE A 413 0.74 -1.95 -13.00
CA ILE A 413 0.50 -1.77 -14.45
C ILE A 413 1.39 -2.73 -15.22
N ASN A 414 0.76 -3.68 -15.91
CA ASN A 414 1.38 -4.52 -16.92
C ASN A 414 0.56 -4.41 -18.21
N ASN A 415 1.09 -3.71 -19.22
CA ASN A 415 0.41 -3.48 -20.49
C ASN A 415 0.32 -4.77 -21.34
N GLU A 416 1.15 -5.78 -21.07
CA GLU A 416 1.10 -7.05 -21.81
C GLU A 416 -0.19 -7.82 -21.55
N VAL A 417 -0.83 -7.58 -20.40
CA VAL A 417 -2.10 -8.20 -20.00
C VAL A 417 -3.19 -7.96 -21.04
N GLU A 418 -3.19 -6.82 -21.74
CA GLU A 418 -4.17 -6.51 -22.78
C GLU A 418 -4.25 -7.61 -23.85
N LYS A 419 -3.12 -8.23 -24.19
CA LYS A 419 -3.03 -9.31 -25.20
C LYS A 419 -3.67 -10.61 -24.74
N ASP A 420 -3.80 -10.81 -23.43
CA ASP A 420 -4.35 -12.01 -22.84
C ASP A 420 -5.84 -11.90 -22.52
N LEU A 421 -6.42 -10.69 -22.63
CA LEU A 421 -7.85 -10.47 -22.42
C LEU A 421 -8.64 -10.92 -23.65
N ALA A 422 -9.91 -11.28 -23.45
CA ALA A 422 -10.81 -11.64 -24.53
C ALA A 422 -10.98 -10.49 -25.56
N PRO A 423 -11.28 -10.78 -26.84
CA PRO A 423 -11.45 -9.76 -27.87
C PRO A 423 -12.45 -8.67 -27.47
N ASN A 424 -12.18 -7.43 -27.88
CA ASN A 424 -12.96 -6.22 -27.56
C ASN A 424 -12.95 -5.79 -26.08
N SER A 425 -12.12 -6.41 -25.24
CA SER A 425 -11.82 -5.89 -23.91
C SER A 425 -11.13 -4.52 -23.98
N ILE A 426 -11.42 -3.65 -23.01
CA ILE A 426 -10.78 -2.34 -22.88
C ILE A 426 -9.78 -2.42 -21.73
N TYR A 427 -8.48 -2.39 -22.02
CA TYR A 427 -7.45 -2.18 -21.00
C TYR A 427 -7.24 -0.68 -20.79
N LEU A 428 -7.37 -0.20 -19.56
CA LEU A 428 -7.24 1.23 -19.28
C LEU A 428 -6.37 1.50 -18.05
N ALA A 429 -5.07 1.69 -18.25
CA ALA A 429 -4.15 1.97 -17.14
C ALA A 429 -4.44 3.32 -16.44
N GLN A 430 -4.82 4.34 -17.20
CA GLN A 430 -5.07 5.70 -16.70
C GLN A 430 -6.53 6.11 -16.88
N GLY A 431 -7.16 6.62 -15.83
CA GLY A 431 -8.56 7.02 -15.85
C GLY A 431 -9.08 7.37 -14.45
N ASN A 432 -9.96 8.37 -14.36
CA ASN A 432 -10.66 8.68 -13.13
C ASN A 432 -11.62 7.54 -12.77
N ILE A 433 -11.48 6.98 -11.56
CA ILE A 433 -12.27 5.82 -11.14
C ILE A 433 -13.77 6.12 -11.06
N ASN A 434 -14.16 7.35 -10.71
CA ASN A 434 -15.57 7.72 -10.63
C ASN A 434 -16.24 7.64 -12.01
N THR A 435 -15.58 8.17 -13.04
CA THR A 435 -16.05 8.09 -14.44
C THR A 435 -16.21 6.65 -14.91
N LEU A 436 -15.25 5.79 -14.57
CA LEU A 436 -15.32 4.36 -14.92
C LEU A 436 -16.47 3.64 -14.24
N ILE A 437 -16.73 3.96 -12.97
CA ILE A 437 -17.86 3.39 -12.23
C ILE A 437 -19.19 3.89 -12.80
N ASP A 438 -19.28 5.16 -13.20
CA ASP A 438 -20.52 5.73 -13.72
C ASP A 438 -21.02 5.02 -14.99
N VAL A 439 -20.08 4.68 -15.89
CA VAL A 439 -20.40 3.95 -17.13
C VAL A 439 -20.59 2.44 -16.93
N ALA A 440 -20.18 1.89 -15.80
CA ALA A 440 -20.31 0.46 -15.51
C ALA A 440 -21.72 0.14 -14.99
N ASP A 441 -22.26 -1.01 -15.37
CA ASP A 441 -23.47 -1.59 -14.79
C ASP A 441 -23.15 -2.43 -13.56
N VAL A 442 -21.95 -3.03 -13.53
CA VAL A 442 -21.43 -3.80 -12.40
C VAL A 442 -19.93 -3.60 -12.25
N VAL A 443 -19.48 -3.53 -11.01
CA VAL A 443 -18.05 -3.51 -10.66
C VAL A 443 -17.67 -4.86 -10.06
N VAL A 444 -16.56 -5.43 -10.53
CA VAL A 444 -16.01 -6.70 -10.05
C VAL A 444 -14.63 -6.43 -9.49
N THR A 445 -14.32 -7.02 -8.33
CA THR A 445 -12.98 -6.92 -7.73
C THR A 445 -12.70 -8.14 -6.87
N ILE A 446 -11.41 -8.45 -6.67
CA ILE A 446 -10.97 -9.38 -5.64
C ILE A 446 -11.09 -8.67 -4.28
N GLN A 447 -10.27 -7.64 -4.06
CA GLN A 447 -10.24 -6.88 -2.82
C GLN A 447 -9.65 -5.48 -3.08
N SER A 448 -10.46 -4.56 -3.57
CA SER A 448 -10.01 -3.21 -3.94
C SER A 448 -10.99 -2.20 -3.40
N SER A 449 -10.48 -1.15 -2.72
CA SER A 449 -11.30 -0.06 -2.16
C SER A 449 -12.19 0.67 -3.18
N THR A 450 -12.02 0.38 -4.47
CA THR A 450 -12.94 0.77 -5.54
C THR A 450 -14.36 0.25 -5.32
N ASP A 451 -14.54 -0.89 -4.65
CA ASP A 451 -15.86 -1.42 -4.26
C ASP A 451 -16.67 -0.43 -3.43
N TYR A 452 -16.08 0.22 -2.42
CA TYR A 452 -16.73 1.27 -1.65
C TYR A 452 -17.15 2.44 -2.53
N VAL A 453 -16.29 2.86 -3.46
CA VAL A 453 -16.62 3.93 -4.42
C VAL A 453 -17.80 3.52 -5.29
N ALA A 454 -17.84 2.26 -5.74
CA ALA A 454 -18.94 1.73 -6.54
C ALA A 454 -20.27 1.75 -5.76
N LEU A 455 -20.27 1.26 -4.52
CA LEU A 455 -21.47 1.22 -3.68
C LEU A 455 -21.95 2.64 -3.31
N ILE A 456 -21.05 3.57 -3.00
CA ILE A 456 -21.36 4.99 -2.77
C ILE A 456 -22.03 5.62 -4.00
N ARG A 457 -21.65 5.18 -5.21
CA ARG A 457 -22.24 5.60 -6.49
C ARG A 457 -23.43 4.75 -6.92
N ASN A 458 -23.98 3.94 -6.01
CA ASN A 458 -25.12 3.05 -6.23
C ASN A 458 -24.92 1.98 -7.33
N LYS A 459 -23.68 1.52 -7.54
CA LYS A 459 -23.38 0.43 -8.47
C LYS A 459 -23.24 -0.89 -7.72
N PRO A 460 -23.79 -2.01 -8.23
CA PRO A 460 -23.60 -3.31 -7.63
C PRO A 460 -22.14 -3.74 -7.73
N VAL A 461 -21.69 -4.45 -6.69
CA VAL A 461 -20.34 -5.01 -6.62
C VAL A 461 -20.41 -6.52 -6.55
N VAL A 462 -19.65 -7.20 -7.41
CA VAL A 462 -19.33 -8.63 -7.27
C VAL A 462 -17.96 -8.74 -6.61
N LEU A 463 -17.94 -9.35 -5.43
CA LEU A 463 -16.73 -9.47 -4.62
C LEU A 463 -16.21 -10.91 -4.72
N LEU A 464 -15.01 -11.05 -5.29
CA LEU A 464 -14.33 -12.35 -5.53
C LEU A 464 -13.33 -12.70 -4.42
N GLY A 465 -13.07 -11.76 -3.53
CA GLY A 465 -12.23 -11.89 -2.35
C GLY A 465 -12.98 -11.45 -1.10
N TYR A 466 -12.21 -11.08 -0.08
CA TYR A 466 -12.73 -10.73 1.23
C TYR A 466 -12.12 -9.42 1.69
N ASP A 467 -12.97 -8.44 1.95
CA ASP A 467 -12.65 -7.18 2.62
C ASP A 467 -13.55 -7.01 3.86
N GLN A 468 -13.62 -5.81 4.43
CA GLN A 468 -14.45 -5.53 5.61
C GLN A 468 -15.96 -5.71 5.36
N MET A 469 -16.41 -5.87 4.10
CA MET A 469 -17.82 -6.08 3.76
C MET A 469 -18.24 -7.56 3.75
N LYS A 470 -17.28 -8.49 3.86
CA LYS A 470 -17.52 -9.94 3.90
C LYS A 470 -18.68 -10.32 4.83
N ARG A 471 -19.61 -11.12 4.32
CA ARG A 471 -20.79 -11.70 4.98
C ARG A 471 -21.74 -10.69 5.61
N LYS A 472 -21.85 -9.49 5.04
CA LYS A 472 -22.76 -8.43 5.53
C LYS A 472 -23.96 -8.21 4.63
N GLY A 473 -24.07 -8.98 3.55
CA GLY A 473 -25.15 -8.86 2.57
C GLY A 473 -25.16 -7.50 1.87
N ILE A 474 -23.97 -6.94 1.62
CA ILE A 474 -23.74 -5.65 0.98
C ILE A 474 -23.41 -5.84 -0.51
N THR A 475 -22.62 -6.84 -0.82
CA THR A 475 -22.14 -7.15 -2.18
C THR A 475 -22.73 -8.49 -2.67
N TYR A 476 -22.50 -8.81 -3.94
CA TYR A 476 -22.68 -10.15 -4.48
C TYR A 476 -21.37 -10.92 -4.22
N GLU A 477 -21.30 -11.59 -3.08
CA GLU A 477 -20.12 -12.37 -2.68
C GLU A 477 -20.06 -13.69 -3.46
N VAL A 478 -18.91 -13.98 -4.04
CA VAL A 478 -18.63 -15.22 -4.76
C VAL A 478 -17.42 -15.87 -4.12
N ASP A 479 -17.58 -17.10 -3.63
CA ASP A 479 -16.52 -17.87 -2.95
C ASP A 479 -15.97 -19.02 -3.80
N LYS A 480 -16.58 -19.31 -4.94
CA LYS A 480 -16.20 -20.39 -5.86
C LYS A 480 -16.04 -19.93 -7.29
N TYR A 481 -15.12 -20.56 -8.01
CA TYR A 481 -14.76 -20.20 -9.38
C TYR A 481 -15.92 -20.37 -10.36
N GLU A 482 -16.71 -21.43 -10.19
CA GLU A 482 -17.88 -21.75 -11.02
C GLU A 482 -19.04 -20.76 -10.87
N ASP A 483 -19.12 -20.05 -9.75
CA ASP A 483 -20.24 -19.16 -9.42
C ASP A 483 -20.02 -17.71 -9.88
N ILE A 484 -18.84 -17.38 -10.42
CA ILE A 484 -18.48 -16.02 -10.86
C ILE A 484 -19.49 -15.47 -11.86
N GLU A 485 -19.80 -16.27 -12.90
CA GLU A 485 -20.71 -15.84 -13.96
C GLU A 485 -22.13 -15.61 -13.43
N ASN A 486 -22.63 -16.52 -12.59
CA ASN A 486 -23.94 -16.35 -11.94
C ASN A 486 -23.98 -15.11 -11.03
N GLY A 487 -22.89 -14.84 -10.29
CA GLY A 487 -22.74 -13.63 -9.49
C GLY A 487 -22.85 -12.36 -10.34
N MET A 488 -22.18 -12.33 -11.49
CA MET A 488 -22.24 -11.22 -12.46
C MET A 488 -23.62 -11.07 -13.09
N ILE A 489 -24.25 -12.16 -13.53
CA ILE A 489 -25.62 -12.15 -14.08
C ILE A 489 -26.59 -11.54 -13.06
N ASN A 490 -26.52 -11.99 -11.80
CA ASN A 490 -27.39 -11.51 -10.74
C ASN A 490 -27.16 -10.02 -10.45
N ALA A 491 -25.90 -9.58 -10.39
CA ALA A 491 -25.56 -8.17 -10.18
C ALA A 491 -26.08 -7.27 -11.31
N ILE A 492 -25.94 -7.70 -12.57
CA ILE A 492 -26.47 -6.96 -13.74
C ILE A 492 -28.00 -6.93 -13.71
N LYS A 493 -28.65 -8.07 -13.40
CA LYS A 493 -30.10 -8.21 -13.43
C LYS A 493 -30.80 -7.45 -12.30
N TYR A 494 -30.29 -7.55 -11.08
CA TYR A 494 -30.94 -7.02 -9.88
C TYR A 494 -30.35 -5.69 -9.40
N GLY A 495 -29.20 -5.28 -9.94
CA GLY A 495 -28.54 -4.03 -9.55
C GLY A 495 -28.10 -4.02 -8.09
N PHE A 496 -27.86 -2.84 -7.55
CA PHE A 496 -27.65 -2.66 -6.11
C PHE A 496 -29.00 -2.61 -5.40
N THR A 497 -29.39 -3.73 -4.79
CA THR A 497 -30.74 -3.89 -4.23
C THR A 497 -30.96 -3.02 -2.99
N ASP A 498 -32.22 -2.73 -2.65
CA ASP A 498 -32.54 -1.90 -1.48
C ASP A 498 -32.11 -2.55 -0.17
N LYS A 499 -32.12 -3.89 -0.09
CA LYS A 499 -31.57 -4.62 1.05
C LYS A 499 -30.06 -4.42 1.18
N GLN A 500 -29.32 -4.52 0.08
CA GLN A 500 -27.89 -4.29 0.06
C GLN A 500 -27.54 -2.83 0.41
N LYS A 501 -28.31 -1.86 -0.11
CA LYS A 501 -28.19 -0.43 0.27
C LYS A 501 -28.40 -0.22 1.77
N ALA A 502 -29.47 -0.77 2.34
CA ALA A 502 -29.76 -0.64 3.76
C ALA A 502 -28.65 -1.27 4.62
N ASN A 503 -28.12 -2.43 4.22
CA ASN A 503 -26.99 -3.07 4.88
C ASN A 503 -25.71 -2.22 4.77
N PHE A 504 -25.47 -1.61 3.62
CA PHE A 504 -24.32 -0.73 3.40
C PHE A 504 -24.41 0.53 4.27
N GLU A 505 -25.54 1.23 4.27
CA GLU A 505 -25.77 2.40 5.13
C GLU A 505 -25.58 2.06 6.61
N ARG A 506 -26.12 0.91 7.05
CA ARG A 506 -25.94 0.41 8.41
C ARG A 506 -24.47 0.13 8.71
N PHE A 507 -23.76 -0.54 7.81
CA PHE A 507 -22.33 -0.82 7.97
C PHE A 507 -21.52 0.48 8.07
N ILE A 508 -21.76 1.45 7.20
CA ILE A 508 -21.10 2.76 7.27
C ILE A 508 -21.42 3.48 8.59
N ALA A 509 -22.67 3.46 9.06
CA ALA A 509 -23.05 4.05 10.35
C ALA A 509 -22.30 3.41 11.53
N ILE A 510 -22.18 2.08 11.53
CA ILE A 510 -21.40 1.34 12.55
C ILE A 510 -19.92 1.73 12.45
N CYS A 511 -19.36 1.74 11.25
CA CYS A 511 -17.95 2.07 11.04
C CYS A 511 -17.63 3.51 11.46
N LEU A 512 -18.44 4.51 11.10
CA LEU A 512 -18.23 5.90 11.51
C LEU A 512 -18.30 6.07 13.03
N LYS A 513 -19.16 5.29 13.71
CA LYS A 513 -19.32 5.36 15.17
C LYS A 513 -18.22 4.61 15.93
N TYR A 514 -17.81 3.45 15.43
CA TYR A 514 -17.01 2.49 16.20
C TYR A 514 -15.62 2.18 15.63
N TYR A 515 -15.37 2.42 14.34
CA TYR A 515 -14.20 1.85 13.66
C TYR A 515 -13.31 2.88 12.97
N LEU A 516 -13.90 3.73 12.11
CA LEU A 516 -13.19 4.74 11.32
C LEU A 516 -12.96 6.01 12.12
N TYR A 517 -11.71 6.48 12.11
CA TYR A 517 -11.27 7.70 12.76
C TYR A 517 -11.14 8.85 11.75
N ASN A 518 -11.44 10.07 12.17
CA ASN A 518 -11.36 11.26 11.31
C ASN A 518 -9.92 11.72 11.05
N SER A 519 -9.49 11.79 9.78
CA SER A 519 -8.14 12.21 9.38
C SER A 519 -7.84 13.71 9.50
N GLN A 520 -8.84 14.55 9.78
CA GLN A 520 -8.73 16.01 9.94
C GLN A 520 -8.36 16.80 8.66
N ASP A 521 -8.58 16.28 7.45
CA ASP A 521 -8.20 16.94 6.19
C ASP A 521 -8.95 18.24 5.81
N GLY A 522 -9.85 18.70 6.68
CA GLY A 522 -10.59 19.96 6.54
C GLY A 522 -11.70 19.96 5.48
N LYS A 523 -11.63 19.10 4.46
CA LYS A 523 -12.65 19.01 3.40
C LYS A 523 -13.86 18.20 3.85
N CYS A 524 -13.64 17.17 4.67
CA CYS A 524 -14.69 16.32 5.22
C CYS A 524 -14.27 15.77 6.59
N LYS A 525 -15.09 15.99 7.62
CA LYS A 525 -14.81 15.55 8.99
C LYS A 525 -15.74 14.40 9.38
N PHE A 526 -15.39 13.19 8.95
CA PHE A 526 -16.18 11.98 9.19
C PHE A 526 -15.45 11.01 10.12
N GLY A 527 -16.22 10.20 10.84
CA GLY A 527 -15.68 9.19 11.76
C GLY A 527 -15.52 9.70 13.18
N LYS A 528 -15.08 8.81 14.06
CA LYS A 528 -14.87 9.13 15.48
C LYS A 528 -13.62 10.00 15.66
N GLU A 529 -13.64 10.77 16.72
CA GLU A 529 -12.45 11.47 17.19
C GLU A 529 -11.38 10.46 17.65
N PRO A 530 -10.08 10.79 17.52
CA PRO A 530 -9.02 9.97 18.08
C PRO A 530 -9.29 9.69 19.57
N PRO A 531 -8.99 8.48 20.07
CA PRO A 531 -9.21 8.18 21.48
C PRO A 531 -8.24 8.98 22.32
N LYS A 532 -8.57 9.25 23.59
CA LYS A 532 -7.66 10.00 24.47
C LYS A 532 -6.46 9.21 24.94
N THR A 533 -6.44 7.89 24.75
CA THR A 533 -5.31 7.02 25.08
C THR A 533 -5.15 5.86 24.10
N PRO A 534 -3.95 5.25 23.95
CA PRO A 534 -3.76 4.08 23.12
C PRO A 534 -4.76 2.95 23.43
N GLU A 535 -5.13 2.73 24.69
CA GLU A 535 -6.10 1.71 25.10
C GLU A 535 -7.46 1.91 24.42
N GLY A 536 -7.83 3.14 24.09
CA GLY A 536 -9.07 3.45 23.37
C GLY A 536 -9.14 2.87 21.96
N PHE A 537 -8.00 2.53 21.34
CA PHE A 537 -8.00 1.79 20.07
C PHE A 537 -8.44 0.33 20.23
N PHE A 538 -8.25 -0.25 21.42
CA PHE A 538 -8.52 -1.67 21.73
C PHE A 538 -9.96 -1.92 22.22
N GLU A 539 -10.73 -0.85 22.49
CA GLU A 539 -12.08 -0.95 23.08
C GLU A 539 -13.05 -1.79 22.24
N LEU A 540 -12.99 -1.66 20.92
CA LEU A 540 -13.94 -2.34 20.04
C LEU A 540 -13.79 -3.85 20.12
N LYS A 541 -12.55 -4.36 20.05
CA LYS A 541 -12.27 -5.78 20.18
C LYS A 541 -12.59 -6.31 21.57
N LYS A 542 -12.28 -5.53 22.62
CA LYS A 542 -12.63 -5.88 24.00
C LYS A 542 -14.13 -6.11 24.16
N ARG A 543 -14.98 -5.27 23.56
CA ARG A 543 -16.44 -5.46 23.55
C ARG A 543 -16.87 -6.79 22.94
N PHE A 544 -16.22 -7.24 21.87
CA PHE A 544 -16.53 -8.55 21.27
C PHE A 544 -16.09 -9.72 22.14
N LYS A 545 -14.92 -9.62 22.78
CA LYS A 545 -14.46 -10.65 23.72
C LYS A 545 -15.40 -10.77 24.92
N ASP A 546 -15.78 -9.66 25.53
CA ASP A 546 -16.63 -9.65 26.74
C ASP A 546 -18.06 -10.17 26.46
N ASN A 547 -18.60 -9.95 25.26
CA ASN A 547 -19.91 -10.47 24.88
C ASN A 547 -19.89 -11.97 24.55
N ASN A 548 -18.77 -12.51 24.07
CA ASN A 548 -18.61 -13.95 23.81
C ASN A 548 -18.28 -14.76 25.08
N SER A 549 -17.87 -14.11 26.17
CA SER A 549 -17.68 -14.76 27.49
C SER A 549 -18.99 -15.01 28.25
N ASN A 550 -20.12 -14.48 27.75
CA ASN A 550 -21.46 -14.60 28.35
C ASN A 550 -22.41 -15.49 27.52
N LEU A 551 -21.87 -16.25 26.57
CA LEU A 551 -22.49 -17.36 25.85
C LEU A 551 -21.78 -18.66 26.23
#